data_AF-A0A0S7ZY18-F1
#
_entry.id   AF-A0A0S7ZY18-F1
#
_cell.length_a   1.000
_cell.length_b   1.000
_cell.length_c   1.000
_cell.angle_alpha   90.00
_cell.angle_beta   90.00
_cell.angle_gamma   90.00
#
_symmetry.space_group_name_H-M   'P 1'
#
loop_
_entity.id
_entity.type
_entity.pdbx_description
1 polymer ?
#
loop_
_entity_poly.entity_id
_entity_poly.type
_entity_poly.pdbx_seq_one_letter_code
_entity_poly.pdbx_strand_id
1 'polypeptide(L)'
;MVRVCLIICVWFFLPIKSYASELELQLQKNSIEWGQVISARLLAFDTDADLADIDLTPLYEDFAVKLGDLSSGSPKGKMQKLDLDLFPRRTGNLMLPSVTLGDLHSAAQTITVSDALEQGSALVVDLKVSAEQVWQRQQALATVEIKSPERFFNVEIEPFNAHGIEVRPFVLAREPIDGDARYRSRIQLGWAIFPLLGGDFQLELPMIRYLQGGRVKRRFYLPRLNLKVQELPAYIPPNMPVAKVAVESSIANEGLLHTGDIAYWDITLRANGTLTYWLPPVLHGVQSTDAIEFLPAKSTPKLQIDARD
;
A
#
# COMPACT_ATOMS: atom_id res chain seq x y z
N MET A 1 -58.12 51.31 -52.60
CA MET A 1 -58.05 49.83 -52.56
C MET A 1 -56.65 49.45 -53.01
N VAL A 2 -55.75 48.77 -52.29
CA VAL A 2 -55.69 48.12 -50.97
C VAL A 2 -54.21 48.19 -50.55
N ARG A 3 -53.93 48.51 -49.27
CA ARG A 3 -52.61 48.42 -48.63
C ARG A 3 -52.32 46.95 -48.30
N VAL A 4 -51.11 46.45 -48.59
CA VAL A 4 -50.59 45.23 -47.94
C VAL A 4 -49.15 45.51 -47.52
N CYS A 5 -48.97 45.64 -46.21
CA CYS A 5 -47.71 45.79 -45.51
C CYS A 5 -47.38 44.41 -44.93
N LEU A 6 -46.32 43.76 -45.41
CA LEU A 6 -45.91 42.43 -44.95
C LEU A 6 -44.67 42.57 -44.08
N ILE A 7 -44.87 42.59 -42.76
CA ILE A 7 -43.81 42.64 -41.75
C ILE A 7 -43.39 41.20 -41.47
N ILE A 8 -42.18 40.83 -41.89
CA ILE A 8 -41.55 39.55 -41.59
C ILE A 8 -40.87 39.68 -40.22
N CYS A 9 -41.49 39.11 -39.20
CA CYS A 9 -40.92 38.95 -37.86
C CYS A 9 -39.93 37.77 -37.87
N VAL A 10 -38.64 38.06 -38.02
CA VAL A 10 -37.56 37.09 -37.76
C VAL A 10 -37.39 36.98 -36.24
N TRP A 11 -37.94 35.92 -35.66
CA TRP A 11 -37.70 35.55 -34.26
C TRP A 11 -36.25 35.04 -34.11
N PHE A 12 -35.41 35.89 -33.53
CA PHE A 12 -34.07 35.54 -33.08
C PHE A 12 -34.19 34.65 -31.83
N PHE A 13 -34.17 33.32 -32.02
CA PHE A 13 -33.99 32.36 -30.93
C PHE A 13 -32.54 32.47 -30.40
N LEU A 14 -32.31 33.40 -29.47
CA LEU A 14 -31.10 33.41 -28.65
C LEU A 14 -31.21 32.26 -27.64
N PRO A 15 -30.25 31.32 -27.61
CA PRO A 15 -30.26 30.26 -26.61
C PRO A 15 -30.06 30.88 -25.23
N ILE A 16 -31.10 30.80 -24.39
CA ILE A 16 -31.01 31.12 -22.97
C ILE A 16 -30.10 30.05 -22.36
N LYS A 17 -28.86 30.41 -22.02
CA LYS A 17 -28.02 29.57 -21.16
C LYS A 17 -28.68 29.54 -19.79
N SER A 18 -29.43 28.48 -19.51
CA SER A 18 -29.85 28.16 -18.15
C SER A 18 -28.61 27.88 -17.34
N TYR A 19 -28.41 28.63 -16.25
CA TYR A 19 -27.41 28.32 -15.23
C TYR A 19 -27.97 27.16 -14.41
N ALA A 20 -27.64 25.94 -14.83
CA ALA A 20 -27.95 24.75 -14.07
C ALA A 20 -26.88 24.56 -12.98
N SER A 21 -27.28 24.01 -11.83
CA SER A 21 -26.34 23.55 -10.83
C SER A 21 -25.39 22.53 -11.47
N GLU A 22 -24.09 22.73 -11.30
CA GLU A 22 -23.07 21.97 -12.01
C GLU A 22 -21.94 21.58 -11.05
N LEU A 23 -21.43 20.35 -11.24
CA LEU A 23 -20.24 19.85 -10.56
C LEU A 23 -19.16 19.60 -11.61
N GLU A 24 -18.08 20.36 -11.57
CA GLU A 24 -16.98 20.29 -12.52
C GLU A 24 -15.70 19.79 -11.83
N LEU A 25 -15.04 18.81 -12.44
CA LEU A 25 -13.73 18.33 -12.01
C LEU A 25 -12.66 18.80 -13.01
N GLN A 26 -11.84 19.75 -12.60
CA GLN A 26 -10.79 20.32 -13.44
C GLN A 26 -9.43 19.69 -13.09
N LEU A 27 -8.77 19.10 -14.07
CA LEU A 27 -7.41 18.58 -13.94
C LEU A 27 -6.40 19.60 -14.48
N GLN A 28 -5.28 19.79 -13.78
CA GLN A 28 -4.20 20.63 -14.31
C GLN A 28 -3.53 19.97 -15.53
N LYS A 29 -3.44 18.63 -15.53
CA LYS A 29 -2.86 17.81 -16.60
C LYS A 29 -3.57 16.46 -16.67
N ASN A 30 -3.67 15.90 -17.88
CA ASN A 30 -4.23 14.57 -18.14
C ASN A 30 -3.17 13.50 -18.48
N SER A 31 -1.90 13.87 -18.50
CA SER A 31 -0.77 12.96 -18.72
C SER A 31 0.34 13.25 -17.72
N ILE A 32 0.74 12.25 -16.96
CA ILE A 32 1.83 12.34 -15.98
C ILE A 32 2.67 11.06 -15.95
N GLU A 33 3.84 11.13 -15.32
CA GLU A 33 4.61 9.93 -15.01
C GLU A 33 4.22 9.36 -13.65
N TRP A 34 4.32 8.05 -13.47
CA TRP A 34 4.05 7.44 -12.17
C TRP A 34 4.99 7.97 -11.09
N GLY A 35 4.45 8.09 -9.87
CA GLY A 35 5.12 8.73 -8.75
C GLY A 35 5.03 10.27 -8.74
N GLN A 36 4.38 10.89 -9.73
CA GLN A 36 4.00 12.31 -9.73
C GLN A 36 2.55 12.50 -9.24
N VAL A 37 2.22 13.74 -8.90
CA VAL A 37 0.88 14.15 -8.44
C VAL A 37 0.12 14.83 -9.57
N ILE A 38 -1.19 14.62 -9.61
CA ILE A 38 -2.13 15.37 -10.43
C ILE A 38 -2.90 16.30 -9.49
N SER A 39 -2.63 17.60 -9.59
CA SER A 39 -3.46 18.58 -8.90
C SER A 39 -4.76 18.76 -9.67
N ALA A 40 -5.86 18.59 -8.94
CA ALA A 40 -7.22 18.66 -9.45
C ALA A 40 -8.04 19.63 -8.59
N ARG A 41 -9.16 20.09 -9.15
CA ARG A 41 -10.07 21.02 -8.48
C ARG A 41 -11.50 20.62 -8.77
N LEU A 42 -12.26 20.41 -7.71
CA LEU A 42 -13.71 20.25 -7.79
C LEU A 42 -14.37 21.61 -7.59
N LEU A 43 -15.26 21.97 -8.50
CA LEU A 43 -16.05 23.18 -8.48
C LEU A 43 -17.52 22.80 -8.44
N ALA A 44 -18.25 23.30 -7.45
CA ALA A 44 -19.69 23.17 -7.38
C ALA A 44 -20.33 24.55 -7.52
N PHE A 45 -21.27 24.69 -8.46
CA PHE A 45 -21.95 25.93 -8.77
C PHE A 45 -23.44 25.85 -8.44
N ASP A 46 -23.95 26.89 -7.81
CA ASP A 46 -25.37 27.13 -7.50
C ASP A 46 -26.07 25.90 -6.91
N THR A 47 -25.41 25.29 -5.93
CA THR A 47 -25.92 24.14 -5.16
C THR A 47 -25.99 24.45 -3.67
N ASP A 48 -26.96 23.83 -3.00
CA ASP A 48 -27.08 23.85 -1.54
C ASP A 48 -26.31 22.69 -0.87
N ALA A 49 -25.84 21.72 -1.65
CA ALA A 49 -24.99 20.64 -1.14
C ALA A 49 -23.60 21.17 -0.74
N ASP A 50 -23.06 20.69 0.38
CA ASP A 50 -21.73 21.05 0.85
C ASP A 50 -20.67 20.17 0.16
N LEU A 51 -19.70 20.80 -0.49
CA LEU A 51 -18.62 20.10 -1.18
C LEU A 51 -17.71 19.32 -0.20
N ALA A 52 -17.78 19.59 1.10
CA ALA A 52 -17.17 18.77 2.14
C ALA A 52 -17.74 17.33 2.20
N ASP A 53 -18.99 17.13 1.77
CA ASP A 53 -19.70 15.85 1.82
C ASP A 53 -19.59 15.04 0.51
N ILE A 54 -18.71 15.44 -0.39
CA ILE A 54 -18.54 14.77 -1.69
C ILE A 54 -18.06 13.32 -1.53
N ASP A 55 -18.70 12.40 -2.26
CA ASP A 55 -18.27 11.00 -2.30
C ASP A 55 -17.09 10.83 -3.27
N LEU A 56 -15.90 10.59 -2.70
CA LEU A 56 -14.67 10.32 -3.43
C LEU A 56 -14.33 8.83 -3.48
N THR A 57 -15.18 7.97 -2.92
CA THR A 57 -14.98 6.51 -2.90
C THR A 57 -14.65 5.93 -4.28
N PRO A 58 -15.32 6.35 -5.38
CA PRO A 58 -15.00 5.85 -6.71
C PRO A 58 -13.55 6.09 -7.15
N LEU A 59 -12.89 7.13 -6.63
CA LEU A 59 -11.51 7.48 -7.00
C LEU A 59 -10.47 6.54 -6.38
N TYR A 60 -10.78 5.93 -5.23
CA TYR A 60 -9.76 5.29 -4.41
C TYR A 60 -9.19 3.99 -4.99
N GLU A 61 -9.88 3.38 -5.95
CA GLU A 61 -9.44 2.18 -6.66
C GLU A 61 -8.12 2.43 -7.39
N ASP A 62 -8.07 3.52 -8.17
CA ASP A 62 -6.94 3.85 -9.05
C ASP A 62 -6.04 4.96 -8.50
N PHE A 63 -6.52 5.72 -7.52
CA PHE A 63 -5.82 6.88 -6.97
C PHE A 63 -5.77 6.86 -5.45
N ALA A 64 -4.66 7.32 -4.88
CA ALA A 64 -4.68 7.86 -3.53
C ALA A 64 -5.04 9.34 -3.63
N VAL A 65 -6.01 9.79 -2.83
CA VAL A 65 -6.52 11.16 -2.87
C VAL A 65 -6.11 11.89 -1.59
N LYS A 66 -5.54 13.08 -1.74
CA LYS A 66 -5.32 14.01 -0.63
C LYS A 66 -6.22 15.23 -0.83
N LEU A 67 -6.95 15.56 0.22
CA LEU A 67 -7.78 16.77 0.27
C LEU A 67 -6.90 17.98 0.55
N GLY A 68 -7.11 19.04 -0.22
CA GLY A 68 -6.53 20.36 -0.02
C GLY A 68 -7.56 21.34 0.56
N ASP A 69 -7.40 22.62 0.22
CA ASP A 69 -8.24 23.68 0.75
C ASP A 69 -9.66 23.63 0.17
N LEU A 70 -10.64 23.70 1.06
CA LEU A 70 -12.04 23.97 0.74
C LEU A 70 -12.29 25.48 0.88
N SER A 71 -12.88 26.08 -0.15
CA SER A 71 -13.21 27.50 -0.15
C SER A 71 -14.56 27.74 -0.79
N SER A 72 -15.31 28.71 -0.26
CA SER A 72 -16.57 29.18 -0.81
C SER A 72 -16.42 30.61 -1.31
N GLY A 73 -16.91 30.90 -2.51
CA GLY A 73 -16.92 32.23 -3.10
C GLY A 73 -18.26 32.58 -3.72
N SER A 74 -18.51 33.87 -3.90
CA SER A 74 -19.72 34.33 -4.58
C SER A 74 -19.44 35.47 -5.57
N PRO A 75 -18.85 35.19 -6.75
CA PRO A 75 -18.70 36.22 -7.77
C PRO A 75 -20.02 36.49 -8.51
N LYS A 76 -20.86 35.47 -8.73
CA LYS A 76 -22.16 35.53 -9.45
C LYS A 76 -23.15 34.39 -9.07
N GLY A 77 -23.03 33.83 -7.86
CA GLY A 77 -23.78 32.65 -7.43
C GLY A 77 -23.15 31.99 -6.20
N LYS A 78 -23.69 30.87 -5.71
CA LYS A 78 -23.01 30.07 -4.67
C LYS A 78 -21.96 29.20 -5.36
N MET A 79 -20.67 29.45 -5.11
CA MET A 79 -19.59 28.63 -5.66
C MET A 79 -18.78 28.03 -4.53
N GLN A 80 -18.54 26.72 -4.59
CA GLN A 80 -17.62 26.02 -3.70
C GLN A 80 -16.49 25.41 -4.51
N LYS A 81 -15.30 25.37 -3.92
CA LYS A 81 -14.08 24.87 -4.55
C LYS A 81 -13.32 24.00 -3.55
N LEU A 82 -12.98 22.79 -3.96
CA LEU A 82 -12.12 21.85 -3.23
C LEU A 82 -10.90 21.52 -4.09
N ASP A 83 -9.70 21.84 -3.62
CA ASP A 83 -8.46 21.39 -4.26
C ASP A 83 -8.15 19.94 -3.83
N LEU A 84 -7.67 19.13 -4.78
CA LEU A 84 -7.34 17.72 -4.58
C LEU A 84 -5.96 17.42 -5.16
N ASP A 85 -5.22 16.54 -4.51
CA ASP A 85 -4.02 15.91 -5.06
C ASP A 85 -4.29 14.42 -5.30
N LEU A 86 -4.23 14.00 -6.56
CA LEU A 86 -4.45 12.63 -6.99
C LEU A 86 -3.11 11.97 -7.30
N PHE A 87 -2.85 10.82 -6.67
CA PHE A 87 -1.65 10.02 -6.91
C PHE A 87 -2.04 8.68 -7.54
N PRO A 88 -1.68 8.42 -8.81
CA PRO A 88 -1.97 7.14 -9.44
C PRO A 88 -1.33 5.97 -8.72
N ARG A 89 -2.07 4.86 -8.61
CA ARG A 89 -1.59 3.61 -8.02
C ARG A 89 -0.90 2.68 -9.03
N ARG A 90 -1.09 2.91 -10.33
CA ARG A 90 -0.53 2.10 -11.42
C ARG A 90 -0.30 2.95 -12.68
N THR A 91 0.47 2.41 -13.63
CA THR A 91 0.67 2.97 -14.96
C THR A 91 -0.46 2.56 -15.92
N GLY A 92 -0.52 3.19 -17.09
CA GLY A 92 -1.52 2.95 -18.13
C GLY A 92 -2.56 4.06 -18.25
N ASN A 93 -3.63 3.77 -18.98
CA ASN A 93 -4.77 4.68 -19.10
C ASN A 93 -5.75 4.41 -17.96
N LEU A 94 -5.82 5.34 -17.01
CA LEU A 94 -6.69 5.26 -15.86
C LEU A 94 -7.97 6.06 -16.12
N MET A 95 -9.10 5.47 -15.75
CA MET A 95 -10.38 6.17 -15.76
C MET A 95 -10.50 6.94 -14.45
N LEU A 96 -10.69 8.24 -14.53
CA LEU A 96 -11.16 9.05 -13.42
C LEU A 96 -12.70 9.04 -13.47
N PRO A 97 -13.36 8.25 -12.61
CA PRO A 97 -14.81 8.12 -12.66
C PRO A 97 -15.51 9.43 -12.30
N SER A 98 -16.78 9.54 -12.69
CA SER A 98 -17.66 10.60 -12.20
C SER A 98 -17.72 10.55 -10.68
N VAL A 99 -17.50 11.69 -10.02
CA VAL A 99 -17.79 11.87 -8.59
C VAL A 99 -19.15 12.52 -8.41
N THR A 100 -19.74 12.35 -7.23
CA THR A 100 -21.14 12.71 -6.98
C THR A 100 -21.30 13.61 -5.77
N LEU A 101 -22.10 14.65 -5.90
CA LEU A 101 -22.49 15.56 -4.82
C LEU A 101 -24.03 15.74 -4.84
N GLY A 102 -24.73 14.99 -4.00
CA GLY A 102 -26.20 14.86 -4.12
C GLY A 102 -26.57 14.29 -5.50
N ASP A 103 -27.40 15.02 -6.25
CA ASP A 103 -27.79 14.66 -7.62
C ASP A 103 -26.84 15.21 -8.71
N LEU A 104 -25.78 15.92 -8.32
CA LEU A 104 -24.79 16.47 -9.25
C LEU A 104 -23.68 15.44 -9.52
N HIS A 105 -23.25 15.39 -10.77
CA HIS A 105 -22.25 14.45 -11.24
C HIS A 105 -21.18 15.18 -12.05
N SER A 106 -19.92 14.86 -11.81
CA SER A 106 -18.83 15.34 -12.66
C SER A 106 -18.70 14.51 -13.93
N ALA A 107 -18.11 15.08 -14.98
CA ALA A 107 -17.72 14.27 -16.14
C ALA A 107 -16.58 13.28 -15.78
N ALA A 108 -16.70 12.04 -16.25
CA ALA A 108 -15.59 11.09 -16.22
C ALA A 108 -14.48 11.52 -17.20
N GLN A 109 -13.22 11.29 -16.82
CA GLN A 109 -12.05 11.72 -17.61
C GLN A 109 -11.03 10.59 -17.69
N THR A 110 -10.24 10.54 -18.75
CA THR A 110 -9.13 9.58 -18.88
C THR A 110 -7.80 10.26 -18.60
N ILE A 111 -6.98 9.61 -17.79
CA ILE A 111 -5.62 10.05 -17.43
C ILE A 111 -4.62 9.03 -17.97
N THR A 112 -3.59 9.49 -18.67
CA THR A 112 -2.48 8.64 -19.11
C THR A 112 -1.32 8.72 -18.11
N VAL A 113 -0.96 7.58 -17.52
CA VAL A 113 0.14 7.46 -16.56
C VAL A 113 1.26 6.64 -17.20
N SER A 114 2.36 7.29 -17.59
CA SER A 114 3.52 6.59 -18.12
C SER A 114 4.40 6.05 -16.99
N ASP A 115 5.35 5.19 -17.35
CA ASP A 115 6.41 4.77 -16.44
C ASP A 115 7.15 5.99 -15.86
N ALA A 116 7.67 5.83 -14.65
CA ALA A 116 8.49 6.85 -14.02
C ALA A 116 9.83 6.95 -14.75
N LEU A 117 10.31 8.18 -14.99
CA LEU A 117 11.62 8.42 -15.57
C LEU A 117 12.54 9.13 -14.57
N GLU A 118 13.82 8.79 -14.57
CA GLU A 118 14.87 9.53 -13.88
C GLU A 118 15.98 9.83 -14.90
N GLN A 119 16.27 11.12 -15.10
CA GLN A 119 17.19 11.61 -16.14
C GLN A 119 16.93 11.02 -17.54
N GLY A 120 15.64 10.82 -17.89
CA GLY A 120 15.23 10.26 -19.18
C GLY A 120 15.33 8.74 -19.31
N SER A 121 15.75 8.04 -18.26
CA SER A 121 15.79 6.57 -18.19
C SER A 121 14.69 6.03 -17.28
N ALA A 122 14.17 4.83 -17.56
CA ALA A 122 13.09 4.24 -16.79
C ALA A 122 13.49 3.97 -15.33
N LEU A 123 12.60 4.33 -14.40
CA LEU A 123 12.61 3.98 -12.99
C LEU A 123 11.47 2.99 -12.78
N VAL A 124 11.80 1.73 -12.51
CA VAL A 124 10.82 0.64 -12.38
C VAL A 124 10.53 0.38 -10.92
N VAL A 125 9.25 0.23 -10.59
CA VAL A 125 8.76 -0.10 -9.25
C VAL A 125 7.76 -1.25 -9.39
N ASP A 126 8.16 -2.44 -9.00
CA ASP A 126 7.34 -3.65 -9.16
C ASP A 126 6.93 -4.19 -7.78
N LEU A 127 5.63 -4.33 -7.54
CA LEU A 127 5.08 -5.02 -6.37
C LEU A 127 4.85 -6.50 -6.71
N LYS A 128 5.37 -7.39 -5.86
CA LYS A 128 5.12 -8.83 -5.88
C LYS A 128 4.55 -9.27 -4.55
N VAL A 129 3.61 -10.19 -4.60
CA VAL A 129 2.98 -10.76 -3.41
C VAL A 129 3.22 -12.27 -3.43
N SER A 130 3.69 -12.84 -2.31
CA SER A 130 3.98 -14.29 -2.25
C SER A 130 2.70 -15.14 -2.28
N ALA A 131 1.61 -14.66 -1.68
CA ALA A 131 0.30 -15.30 -1.71
C ALA A 131 -0.83 -14.29 -1.47
N GLU A 132 -1.89 -14.36 -2.28
CA GLU A 132 -3.13 -13.58 -2.11
C GLU A 132 -4.18 -14.32 -1.26
N GLN A 133 -3.95 -15.62 -1.02
CA GLN A 133 -4.80 -16.45 -0.17
C GLN A 133 -3.92 -17.17 0.85
N VAL A 134 -4.19 -16.93 2.13
CA VAL A 134 -3.41 -17.47 3.25
C VAL A 134 -4.32 -17.92 4.38
N TRP A 135 -3.81 -18.77 5.27
CA TRP A 135 -4.47 -19.05 6.54
C TRP A 135 -4.19 -17.93 7.54
N GLN A 136 -5.06 -17.79 8.53
CA GLN A 136 -4.82 -16.94 9.69
C GLN A 136 -3.45 -17.28 10.30
N ARG A 137 -2.62 -16.26 10.55
CA ARG A 137 -1.23 -16.33 11.08
C ARG A 137 -0.19 -16.94 10.15
N GLN A 138 -0.56 -17.32 8.94
CA GLN A 138 0.40 -17.64 7.90
C GLN A 138 0.96 -16.33 7.34
N GLN A 139 2.27 -16.29 7.09
CA GLN A 139 2.90 -15.14 6.46
C GLN A 139 2.48 -14.97 5.00
N ALA A 140 2.15 -13.74 4.61
CA ALA A 140 2.22 -13.25 3.24
C ALA A 140 3.34 -12.21 3.13
N LEU A 141 4.08 -12.20 2.02
CA LEU A 141 5.11 -11.21 1.74
C LEU A 141 4.62 -10.27 0.64
N ALA A 142 4.64 -8.97 0.89
CA ALA A 142 4.48 -7.93 -0.11
C ALA A 142 5.85 -7.30 -0.37
N THR A 143 6.50 -7.69 -1.46
CA THR A 143 7.86 -7.29 -1.83
C THR A 143 7.83 -6.30 -2.97
N VAL A 144 8.45 -5.14 -2.78
CA VAL A 144 8.65 -4.13 -3.80
C VAL A 144 10.09 -4.14 -4.27
N GLU A 145 10.25 -4.23 -5.58
CA GLU A 145 11.52 -4.11 -6.27
C GLU A 145 11.60 -2.76 -6.97
N ILE A 146 12.66 -2.01 -6.69
CA ILE A 146 12.92 -0.72 -7.33
C ILE A 146 14.22 -0.83 -8.10
N LYS A 147 14.15 -0.66 -9.43
CA LYS A 147 15.31 -0.57 -10.32
C LYS A 147 15.48 0.86 -10.80
N SER A 148 16.63 1.45 -10.48
CA SER A 148 16.92 2.85 -10.79
C SER A 148 18.13 2.98 -11.73
N PRO A 149 18.11 3.95 -12.66
CA PRO A 149 19.30 4.35 -13.42
C PRO A 149 20.35 5.03 -12.52
N GLU A 150 19.97 5.49 -11.34
CA GLU A 150 20.87 6.09 -10.37
C GLU A 150 21.59 5.03 -9.54
N ARG A 151 22.87 5.27 -9.23
CA ARG A 151 23.64 4.40 -8.32
C ARG A 151 23.36 4.73 -6.85
N PHE A 152 23.08 5.99 -6.57
CA PHE A 152 22.92 6.52 -5.22
C PHE A 152 21.56 7.21 -5.07
N PHE A 153 20.57 6.44 -4.65
CA PHE A 153 19.26 6.93 -4.23
C PHE A 153 18.94 6.40 -2.84
N ASN A 154 17.91 6.91 -2.18
CA ASN A 154 17.38 6.36 -0.94
C ASN A 154 15.88 6.10 -1.08
N VAL A 155 15.38 5.17 -0.28
CA VAL A 155 13.96 4.85 -0.22
C VAL A 155 13.51 4.94 1.21
N GLU A 156 12.40 5.61 1.43
CA GLU A 156 11.72 5.66 2.73
C GLU A 156 10.34 5.04 2.59
N ILE A 157 9.99 4.23 3.58
CA ILE A 157 8.65 3.67 3.76
C ILE A 157 8.06 4.20 5.05
N GLU A 158 6.77 4.53 5.00
CA GLU A 158 6.03 4.92 6.19
C GLU A 158 5.61 3.68 7.00
N PRO A 159 5.35 3.83 8.31
CA PRO A 159 4.83 2.74 9.14
C PRO A 159 3.54 2.17 8.55
N PHE A 160 3.46 0.84 8.48
CA PHE A 160 2.25 0.14 8.02
C PHE A 160 1.50 -0.44 9.22
N ASN A 161 0.28 0.03 9.45
CA ASN A 161 -0.63 -0.56 10.43
C ASN A 161 -1.95 -0.90 9.73
N ALA A 162 -2.45 -2.11 9.95
CA ALA A 162 -3.75 -2.54 9.47
C ALA A 162 -4.47 -3.27 10.61
N HIS A 163 -5.78 -3.01 10.76
CA HIS A 163 -6.56 -3.65 11.82
C HIS A 163 -6.61 -5.17 11.62
N GLY A 164 -6.44 -5.93 12.69
CA GLY A 164 -6.46 -7.40 12.63
C GLY A 164 -5.27 -8.01 11.90
N ILE A 165 -4.21 -7.25 11.64
CA ILE A 165 -3.01 -7.71 10.94
C ILE A 165 -1.78 -7.22 11.68
N GLU A 166 -0.82 -8.12 11.85
CA GLU A 166 0.51 -7.74 12.30
C GLU A 166 1.46 -7.61 11.11
N VAL A 167 2.20 -6.50 11.07
CA VAL A 167 3.11 -6.20 9.97
C VAL A 167 4.54 -6.04 10.49
N ARG A 168 5.50 -6.55 9.72
CA ARG A 168 6.93 -6.28 9.90
C ARG A 168 7.54 -5.77 8.60
N PRO A 169 7.94 -4.49 8.51
CA PRO A 169 8.64 -4.00 7.34
C PRO A 169 10.05 -4.59 7.28
N PHE A 170 10.57 -4.76 6.07
CA PHE A 170 11.95 -5.17 5.84
C PHE A 170 12.54 -4.41 4.66
N VAL A 171 13.85 -4.23 4.69
CA VAL A 171 14.63 -3.70 3.57
C VAL A 171 15.74 -4.71 3.31
N LEU A 172 15.75 -5.28 2.10
CA LEU A 172 16.83 -6.16 1.67
C LEU A 172 18.01 -5.34 1.15
N ALA A 173 19.11 -6.04 0.90
CA ALA A 173 20.34 -5.44 0.42
C ALA A 173 20.12 -4.63 -0.87
N ARG A 174 20.81 -3.49 -0.94
CA ARG A 174 21.01 -2.77 -2.21
C ARG A 174 22.06 -3.51 -3.01
N GLU A 175 21.73 -3.81 -4.24
CA GLU A 175 22.63 -4.47 -5.17
C GLU A 175 22.94 -3.50 -6.33
N PRO A 176 24.22 -3.24 -6.64
CA PRO A 176 24.55 -2.64 -7.92
C PRO A 176 24.14 -3.61 -9.03
N ILE A 177 23.62 -3.07 -10.13
CA ILE A 177 23.35 -3.87 -11.33
C ILE A 177 24.52 -3.62 -12.28
N ASP A 178 25.36 -4.64 -12.48
CA ASP A 178 26.46 -4.58 -13.44
C ASP A 178 25.98 -5.07 -14.81
N GLY A 179 26.34 -4.34 -15.87
CA GLY A 179 26.08 -4.75 -17.26
C GLY A 179 24.73 -4.35 -17.86
N ASP A 180 23.80 -3.75 -17.10
CA ASP A 180 22.58 -3.13 -17.66
C ASP A 180 22.80 -1.62 -17.84
N ALA A 181 22.78 -1.14 -19.09
CA ALA A 181 22.94 0.29 -19.38
C ALA A 181 21.77 1.14 -18.86
N ARG A 182 20.61 0.53 -18.59
CA ARG A 182 19.37 1.22 -18.16
C ARG A 182 19.26 1.35 -16.65
N TYR A 183 19.79 0.39 -15.89
CA TYR A 183 19.67 0.37 -14.44
C TYR A 183 21.04 0.17 -13.79
N ARG A 184 21.36 1.00 -12.80
CA ARG A 184 22.64 0.94 -12.07
C ARG A 184 22.50 0.38 -10.67
N SER A 185 21.29 0.39 -10.10
CA SER A 185 21.07 -0.21 -8.80
C SER A 185 19.65 -0.73 -8.61
N ARG A 186 19.54 -1.74 -7.76
CA ARG A 186 18.32 -2.40 -7.32
C ARG A 186 18.20 -2.31 -5.81
N ILE A 187 17.01 -2.02 -5.33
CA ILE A 187 16.65 -2.19 -3.92
C ILE A 187 15.40 -3.05 -3.86
N GLN A 188 15.40 -4.02 -2.95
CA GLN A 188 14.19 -4.75 -2.59
C GLN A 188 13.82 -4.41 -1.14
N LEU A 189 12.54 -4.20 -0.90
CA LEU A 189 11.99 -3.89 0.41
C LEU A 189 10.55 -4.37 0.45
N GLY A 190 9.93 -4.41 1.62
CA GLY A 190 8.56 -4.88 1.69
C GLY A 190 8.04 -5.04 3.09
N TRP A 191 6.96 -5.82 3.18
CA TRP A 191 6.24 -6.08 4.40
C TRP A 191 5.96 -7.57 4.54
N ALA A 192 6.36 -8.14 5.68
CA ALA A 192 5.85 -9.42 6.14
C ALA A 192 4.52 -9.19 6.85
N ILE A 193 3.45 -9.75 6.30
CA ILE A 193 2.06 -9.55 6.69
C ILE A 193 1.58 -10.83 7.36
N PHE A 194 1.08 -10.71 8.58
CA PHE A 194 0.55 -11.81 9.36
C PHE A 194 -0.90 -11.50 9.79
N PRO A 195 -1.91 -12.02 9.08
CA PRO A 195 -3.29 -11.75 9.42
C PRO A 195 -3.70 -12.49 10.70
N LEU A 196 -4.30 -11.77 11.63
CA LEU A 196 -4.71 -12.29 12.94
C LEU A 196 -6.17 -12.72 12.97
N LEU A 197 -6.96 -12.35 11.96
CA LEU A 197 -8.38 -12.67 11.81
C LEU A 197 -8.62 -13.24 10.40
N GLY A 198 -9.64 -14.08 10.25
CA GLY A 198 -10.11 -14.52 8.93
C GLY A 198 -10.97 -13.46 8.23
N GLY A 199 -11.15 -13.61 6.92
CA GLY A 199 -11.96 -12.72 6.09
C GLY A 199 -11.22 -12.16 4.88
N ASP A 200 -11.88 -11.27 4.16
CA ASP A 200 -11.31 -10.55 3.02
C ASP A 200 -10.76 -9.19 3.48
N PHE A 201 -9.48 -8.95 3.20
CA PHE A 201 -8.80 -7.70 3.56
C PHE A 201 -8.39 -6.96 2.30
N GLN A 202 -8.72 -5.66 2.24
CA GLN A 202 -8.19 -4.74 1.24
C GLN A 202 -7.15 -3.85 1.90
N LEU A 203 -5.87 -4.12 1.63
CA LEU A 203 -4.74 -3.49 2.27
C LEU A 203 -4.22 -2.31 1.46
N GLU A 204 -4.14 -1.16 2.12
CA GLU A 204 -3.44 0.00 1.58
C GLU A 204 -1.98 -0.03 2.04
N LEU A 205 -1.10 -0.49 1.16
CA LEU A 205 0.33 -0.46 1.42
C LEU A 205 0.82 0.99 1.53
N PRO A 206 1.75 1.30 2.47
CA PRO A 206 2.29 2.64 2.60
C PRO A 206 2.95 3.13 1.32
N MET A 207 2.90 4.45 1.12
CA MET A 207 3.61 5.06 -0.01
C MET A 207 5.12 4.91 0.14
N ILE A 208 5.78 4.76 -1.01
CA ILE A 208 7.24 4.69 -1.11
C ILE A 208 7.76 6.06 -1.58
N ARG A 209 8.64 6.66 -0.79
CA ARG A 209 9.34 7.89 -1.17
C ARG A 209 10.67 7.52 -1.82
N TYR A 210 10.86 7.97 -3.05
CA TYR A 210 12.14 7.86 -3.74
C TYR A 210 12.90 9.18 -3.58
N LEU A 211 14.08 9.12 -2.96
CA LEU A 211 14.90 10.27 -2.63
C LEU A 211 16.22 10.26 -3.41
N GLN A 212 16.60 11.42 -3.91
CA GLN A 212 17.90 11.65 -4.53
C GLN A 212 18.51 12.94 -3.98
N GLY A 213 19.76 12.88 -3.52
CA GLY A 213 20.42 14.03 -2.90
C GLY A 213 19.65 14.60 -1.69
N GLY A 214 18.97 13.74 -0.93
CA GLY A 214 18.17 14.14 0.24
C GLY A 214 16.82 14.80 -0.06
N ARG A 215 16.39 14.84 -1.32
CA ARG A 215 15.07 15.40 -1.71
C ARG A 215 14.16 14.31 -2.24
N VAL A 216 12.89 14.33 -1.86
CA VAL A 216 11.85 13.45 -2.42
C VAL A 216 11.62 13.85 -3.88
N LYS A 217 11.94 12.94 -4.80
CA LYS A 217 11.75 13.11 -6.24
C LYS A 217 10.42 12.50 -6.70
N ARG A 218 10.03 11.35 -6.13
CA ARG A 218 8.81 10.63 -6.46
C ARG A 218 8.13 10.07 -5.22
N ARG A 219 6.81 9.91 -5.30
CA ARG A 219 5.97 9.26 -4.27
C ARG A 219 5.14 8.18 -4.93
N PHE A 220 5.53 6.92 -4.77
CA PHE A 220 4.82 5.79 -5.35
C PHE A 220 3.74 5.31 -4.38
N TYR A 221 2.49 5.50 -4.78
CA TYR A 221 1.37 4.79 -4.18
C TYR A 221 1.21 3.46 -4.91
N LEU A 222 1.16 2.38 -4.15
CA LEU A 222 1.06 1.04 -4.71
C LEU A 222 -0.42 0.67 -4.95
N PRO A 223 -0.68 -0.29 -5.85
CA PRO A 223 -1.99 -0.92 -5.95
C PRO A 223 -2.43 -1.47 -4.60
N ARG A 224 -3.74 -1.42 -4.33
CA ARG A 224 -4.31 -2.04 -3.13
C ARG A 224 -4.13 -3.55 -3.20
N LEU A 225 -3.73 -4.14 -2.08
CA LEU A 225 -3.53 -5.58 -1.99
C LEU A 225 -4.79 -6.24 -1.42
N ASN A 226 -5.42 -7.11 -2.21
CA ASN A 226 -6.52 -7.94 -1.74
C ASN A 226 -5.94 -9.24 -1.16
N LEU A 227 -6.22 -9.51 0.11
CA LEU A 227 -5.76 -10.71 0.82
C LEU A 227 -6.97 -11.46 1.37
N LYS A 228 -7.15 -12.70 0.90
CA LYS A 228 -8.19 -13.61 1.39
C LYS A 228 -7.62 -14.49 2.50
N VAL A 229 -8.15 -14.36 3.70
CA VAL A 229 -7.66 -15.07 4.88
C VAL A 229 -8.64 -16.14 5.32
N GLN A 230 -8.18 -17.39 5.32
CA GLN A 230 -8.94 -18.52 5.82
C GLN A 230 -8.77 -18.65 7.34
N GLU A 231 -9.87 -18.76 8.07
CA GLU A 231 -9.83 -19.05 9.50
C GLU A 231 -9.20 -20.42 9.78
N LEU A 232 -8.43 -20.52 10.86
CA LEU A 232 -7.97 -21.82 11.32
C LEU A 232 -9.15 -22.64 11.85
N PRO A 233 -9.23 -23.95 11.53
CA PRO A 233 -10.24 -24.82 12.11
C PRO A 233 -10.23 -24.79 13.64
N ALA A 234 -11.41 -24.84 14.27
CA ALA A 234 -11.57 -24.69 15.72
C ALA A 234 -10.82 -25.72 16.58
N TYR A 235 -10.44 -26.87 16.00
CA TYR A 235 -9.65 -27.89 16.69
C TYR A 235 -8.14 -27.55 16.75
N ILE A 236 -7.68 -26.55 15.98
CA ILE A 236 -6.29 -26.11 16.00
C ILE A 236 -6.12 -25.08 17.13
N PRO A 237 -5.18 -25.28 18.05
CA PRO A 237 -4.94 -24.32 19.13
C PRO A 237 -4.61 -22.92 18.60
N PRO A 238 -5.14 -21.85 19.24
CA PRO A 238 -4.90 -20.48 18.85
C PRO A 238 -3.52 -19.98 19.27
N ASN A 239 -2.53 -20.87 19.44
CA ASN A 239 -1.12 -20.54 19.63
C ASN A 239 -0.21 -21.43 18.77
N MET A 240 -0.79 -22.28 17.91
CA MET A 240 -0.02 -23.11 16.99
C MET A 240 0.56 -22.23 15.88
N PRO A 241 1.87 -22.29 15.60
CA PRO A 241 2.46 -21.58 14.48
C PRO A 241 2.00 -22.19 13.16
N VAL A 242 1.65 -21.36 12.19
CA VAL A 242 1.26 -21.78 10.84
C VAL A 242 2.49 -21.69 9.93
N ALA A 243 3.50 -22.47 10.28
CA ALA A 243 4.80 -22.50 9.63
C ALA A 243 5.49 -23.85 9.86
N LYS A 244 6.47 -24.20 9.02
CA LYS A 244 7.32 -25.36 9.27
C LYS A 244 8.31 -25.02 10.38
N VAL A 245 8.15 -25.68 11.53
CA VAL A 245 9.07 -25.56 12.67
C VAL A 245 10.08 -26.72 12.64
N ALA A 246 11.37 -26.39 12.69
CA ALA A 246 12.47 -27.32 12.87
C ALA A 246 13.06 -27.16 14.28
N VAL A 247 13.42 -28.28 14.89
CA VAL A 247 14.03 -28.34 16.23
C VAL A 247 15.38 -29.01 16.11
N GLU A 248 16.42 -28.31 16.50
CA GLU A 248 17.78 -28.83 16.64
C GLU A 248 18.10 -28.91 18.13
N SER A 249 18.70 -30.01 18.57
CA SER A 249 19.01 -30.29 19.97
C SER A 249 20.38 -30.91 20.06
N SER A 250 21.25 -30.34 20.89
CA SER A 250 22.61 -30.84 21.11
C SER A 250 23.04 -30.62 22.55
N ILE A 251 23.82 -31.54 23.09
CA ILE A 251 24.46 -31.39 24.39
C ILE A 251 25.92 -31.01 24.13
N ALA A 252 26.35 -29.86 24.65
CA ALA A 252 27.74 -29.44 24.62
C ALA A 252 28.54 -30.21 25.68
N ASN A 253 28.87 -31.46 25.37
CA ASN A 253 29.86 -32.24 26.10
C ASN A 253 30.63 -33.14 25.14
N GLU A 254 31.94 -33.28 25.37
CA GLU A 254 32.79 -34.23 24.66
C GLU A 254 32.82 -35.56 25.45
N GLY A 255 31.82 -36.42 25.24
CA GLY A 255 31.80 -37.77 25.81
C GLY A 255 30.53 -38.14 26.59
N LEU A 256 30.61 -39.22 27.38
CA LEU A 256 29.52 -39.69 28.23
C LEU A 256 29.37 -38.80 29.46
N LEU A 257 28.14 -38.45 29.80
CA LEU A 257 27.80 -37.72 31.03
C LEU A 257 27.74 -38.70 32.21
N HIS A 258 28.38 -38.34 33.31
CA HIS A 258 28.31 -39.05 34.58
C HIS A 258 27.53 -38.22 35.62
N THR A 259 27.10 -38.87 36.69
CA THR A 259 26.45 -38.20 37.82
C THR A 259 27.39 -37.15 38.42
N GLY A 260 26.91 -35.92 38.55
CA GLY A 260 27.68 -34.77 39.04
C GLY A 260 28.29 -33.90 37.95
N ASP A 261 28.27 -34.35 36.68
CA ASP A 261 28.71 -33.53 35.55
C ASP A 261 27.70 -32.43 35.23
N ILE A 262 28.21 -31.26 34.82
CA ILE A 262 27.41 -30.17 34.29
C ILE A 262 27.66 -30.10 32.79
N ALA A 263 26.58 -30.11 32.01
CA ALA A 263 26.63 -29.90 30.57
C ALA A 263 25.58 -28.88 30.13
N TYR A 264 25.86 -28.22 29.02
CA TYR A 264 24.91 -27.30 28.40
C TYR A 264 24.07 -28.05 27.39
N TRP A 265 22.75 -27.92 27.49
CA TRP A 265 21.81 -28.43 26.51
C TRP A 265 21.33 -27.27 25.65
N ASP A 266 21.77 -27.28 24.40
CA ASP A 266 21.40 -26.28 23.41
C ASP A 266 20.21 -26.77 22.58
N ILE A 267 19.12 -26.00 22.62
CA ILE A 267 17.92 -26.23 21.80
C ILE A 267 17.73 -25.02 20.90
N THR A 268 17.70 -25.25 19.59
CA THR A 268 17.41 -24.21 18.60
C THR A 268 16.10 -24.51 17.90
N LEU A 269 15.14 -23.60 18.02
CA LEU A 269 13.91 -23.60 17.22
C LEU A 269 14.07 -22.68 16.02
N ARG A 270 13.80 -23.21 14.83
CA ARG A 270 13.79 -22.44 13.58
C ARG A 270 12.45 -22.58 12.91
N ALA A 271 11.90 -21.50 12.39
CA ALA A 271 10.73 -21.57 11.56
C ALA A 271 10.74 -20.43 10.55
N ASN A 272 10.35 -20.74 9.31
CA ASN A 272 10.24 -19.78 8.23
C ASN A 272 8.78 -19.31 8.15
N GLY A 273 8.56 -18.01 8.07
CA GLY A 273 7.22 -17.42 7.96
C GLY A 273 6.39 -17.39 9.24
N THR A 274 7.05 -17.30 10.40
CA THR A 274 6.38 -17.06 11.69
C THR A 274 7.17 -16.07 12.54
N LEU A 275 6.49 -15.43 13.48
CA LEU A 275 7.11 -14.54 14.45
C LEU A 275 7.73 -15.36 15.59
N THR A 276 8.82 -14.84 16.18
CA THR A 276 9.59 -15.54 17.21
C THR A 276 8.76 -15.88 18.45
N TYR A 277 7.84 -15.01 18.83
CA TYR A 277 6.97 -15.20 20.00
C TYR A 277 5.74 -16.10 19.71
N TRP A 278 5.57 -16.55 18.46
CA TRP A 278 4.62 -17.62 18.08
C TRP A 278 5.25 -19.00 18.06
N LEU A 279 6.57 -19.09 18.28
CA LEU A 279 7.21 -20.39 18.48
C LEU A 279 6.76 -21.01 19.82
N PRO A 280 6.59 -22.33 19.86
CA PRO A 280 6.18 -23.00 21.09
C PRO A 280 7.22 -22.81 22.19
N PRO A 281 6.81 -22.55 23.45
CA PRO A 281 7.72 -22.36 24.57
C PRO A 281 8.26 -23.71 25.06
N VAL A 282 9.14 -24.36 24.29
CA VAL A 282 9.63 -25.73 24.55
C VAL A 282 10.29 -25.90 25.92
N LEU A 283 10.85 -24.82 26.49
CA LEU A 283 11.47 -24.84 27.81
C LEU A 283 10.46 -25.05 28.95
N HIS A 284 9.17 -24.74 28.76
CA HIS A 284 8.15 -24.99 29.78
C HIS A 284 7.91 -26.49 30.02
N GLY A 285 8.27 -27.34 29.04
CA GLY A 285 8.16 -28.79 29.16
C GLY A 285 9.38 -29.46 29.82
N VAL A 286 10.44 -28.71 30.11
CA VAL A 286 11.68 -29.24 30.69
C VAL A 286 11.58 -29.21 32.22
N GLN A 287 11.55 -30.37 32.85
CA GLN A 287 11.41 -30.52 34.29
C GLN A 287 12.56 -31.36 34.87
N SER A 288 13.08 -30.94 36.02
CA SER A 288 14.04 -31.74 36.77
C SER A 288 13.39 -33.03 37.27
N THR A 289 14.18 -34.09 37.32
CA THR A 289 13.80 -35.41 37.84
C THR A 289 14.82 -35.83 38.89
N ASP A 290 14.58 -36.97 39.55
CA ASP A 290 15.55 -37.53 40.51
C ASP A 290 16.92 -37.88 39.86
N ALA A 291 16.97 -38.00 38.52
CA ALA A 291 18.17 -38.36 37.77
C ALA A 291 18.86 -37.18 37.07
N ILE A 292 18.13 -36.09 36.77
CA ILE A 292 18.62 -34.95 35.98
C ILE A 292 18.08 -33.66 36.58
N GLU A 293 18.98 -32.78 37.01
CA GLU A 293 18.64 -31.43 37.45
C GLU A 293 18.84 -30.44 36.30
N PHE A 294 17.77 -29.74 35.90
CA PHE A 294 17.85 -28.64 34.95
C PHE A 294 17.97 -27.31 35.68
N LEU A 295 19.04 -26.57 35.38
CA LEU A 295 19.25 -25.21 35.85
C LEU A 295 18.46 -24.20 35.01
N PRO A 296 18.22 -22.97 35.51
CA PRO A 296 17.46 -21.96 34.78
C PRO A 296 17.99 -21.71 33.36
N ALA A 297 17.13 -21.93 32.37
CA ALA A 297 17.47 -21.75 30.97
C ALA A 297 17.46 -20.26 30.58
N LYS A 298 18.33 -19.89 29.62
CA LYS A 298 18.32 -18.58 28.95
C LYS A 298 17.81 -18.75 27.53
N SER A 299 16.84 -17.93 27.13
CA SER A 299 16.32 -17.91 25.76
C SER A 299 16.72 -16.61 25.06
N THR A 300 17.16 -16.69 23.80
CA THR A 300 17.51 -15.55 22.97
C THR A 300 16.72 -15.59 21.65
N PRO A 301 15.60 -14.86 21.53
CA PRO A 301 14.85 -14.82 20.28
C PRO A 301 15.62 -14.02 19.22
N LYS A 302 15.68 -14.54 17.99
CA LYS A 302 16.23 -13.84 16.82
C LYS A 302 15.24 -13.90 15.67
N LEU A 303 14.88 -12.73 15.14
CA LEU A 303 14.05 -12.61 13.95
C LEU A 303 14.94 -12.22 12.77
N GLN A 304 14.92 -13.03 11.71
CA GLN A 304 15.54 -12.71 10.44
C GLN A 304 14.44 -12.78 9.37
N ILE A 305 14.29 -11.72 8.59
CA ILE A 305 13.36 -11.69 7.47
C ILE A 305 14.18 -11.97 6.22
N ASP A 306 13.98 -13.16 5.65
CA ASP A 306 14.48 -13.49 4.31
C ASP A 306 13.31 -13.29 3.34
N ALA A 307 13.54 -12.56 2.26
CA ALA A 307 12.54 -12.36 1.20
C ALA A 307 13.01 -12.96 -0.13
N ARG A 308 13.97 -13.90 -0.05
CA ARG A 308 14.35 -14.78 -1.15
C ARG A 308 13.50 -16.05 -1.04
N ASP A 309 12.48 -16.13 -1.90
CA ASP A 309 11.82 -17.39 -2.26
C ASP A 309 12.50 -17.99 -3.49
#